data_AF-C4VC30-F1
#
_entry.id   AF-C4VC30-F1
#
_cell.length_a   1.000
_cell.length_b   1.000
_cell.length_c   1.000
_cell.angle_alpha   90.00
_cell.angle_beta   90.00
_cell.angle_gamma   90.00
#
_symmetry.space_group_name_H-M   'P 1'
#
loop_
_entity.id
_entity.type
_entity.pdbx_description
1 polymer ?
#
loop_
_entity_poly.entity_id
_entity_poly.type
_entity_poly.pdbx_seq_one_letter_code
_entity_poly.pdbx_strand_id
1 'polypeptide(L)'
;MRLENAIETLINVLSNSLENEIVRHEAGEALGNFFYRDDIVDALEINCRCRCIPVEETCYLALQKIKMKSNYVSPFDSRGPALPLECMNLDEAKRIFLNDKECLYKRYQAMFYLRDAAEYTNTIDILGPRSSRQICAV
;
A
#
# COMPACT_ATOMS: atom_id res chain seq x y z
N MET A 1 -10.27 1.81 12.69
CA MET A 1 -11.75 1.90 12.71
C MET A 1 -12.19 2.39 11.34
N ARG A 2 -13.28 1.86 10.77
CA ARG A 2 -13.84 2.33 9.48
C ARG A 2 -15.16 3.01 9.78
N LEU A 3 -15.19 4.32 9.66
CA LEU A 3 -16.37 5.12 9.97
C LEU A 3 -16.98 5.59 8.64
N GLU A 4 -18.17 5.11 8.31
CA GLU A 4 -18.83 5.40 7.03
C GLU A 4 -19.05 6.91 6.82
N ASN A 5 -19.30 7.66 7.90
CA ASN A 5 -19.45 9.12 7.85
C ASN A 5 -18.13 9.87 7.57
N ALA A 6 -16.97 9.21 7.62
CA ALA A 6 -15.70 9.81 7.25
C ALA A 6 -15.45 9.82 5.74
N ILE A 7 -16.17 9.00 4.96
CA ILE A 7 -15.83 8.76 3.55
C ILE A 7 -15.92 10.05 2.73
N GLU A 8 -16.97 10.86 2.92
CA GLU A 8 -17.11 12.14 2.22
C GLU A 8 -15.93 13.08 2.52
N THR A 9 -15.49 13.13 3.79
CA THR A 9 -14.34 13.94 4.20
C THR A 9 -13.05 13.43 3.53
N LEU A 10 -12.84 12.12 3.50
CA LEU A 10 -11.67 11.51 2.86
C LEU A 10 -11.63 11.78 1.35
N ILE A 11 -12.78 11.67 0.65
CA ILE A 11 -12.89 11.99 -0.78
C ILE A 11 -12.57 13.47 -1.02
N ASN A 12 -13.07 14.37 -0.18
CA ASN A 12 -12.82 15.80 -0.28
C ASN A 12 -11.33 16.13 -0.07
N VAL A 13 -10.68 15.51 0.92
CA VAL A 13 -9.24 15.68 1.17
C VAL A 13 -8.43 15.16 -0.02
N LEU A 14 -8.69 13.94 -0.48
CA LEU A 14 -7.99 13.33 -1.61
C LEU A 14 -8.05 14.21 -2.88
N SER A 15 -9.22 14.78 -3.14
CA SER A 15 -9.52 15.57 -4.34
C SER A 15 -9.09 17.04 -4.26
N ASN A 16 -8.67 17.53 -3.08
CA ASN A 16 -8.24 18.91 -2.92
C ASN A 16 -6.80 19.11 -3.43
N SER A 17 -6.64 19.73 -4.61
CA SER A 17 -5.32 20.00 -5.19
C SER A 17 -4.48 21.03 -4.44
N LEU A 18 -5.08 21.79 -3.51
CA LEU A 18 -4.38 22.72 -2.62
C LEU A 18 -3.89 22.05 -1.33
N GLU A 19 -4.30 20.81 -1.07
CA GLU A 19 -3.86 20.05 0.10
C GLU A 19 -2.46 19.44 -0.12
N ASN A 20 -1.72 19.26 0.97
CA ASN A 20 -0.44 18.59 0.96
C ASN A 20 -0.54 17.16 0.39
N GLU A 21 0.40 16.80 -0.46
CA GLU A 21 0.41 15.50 -1.15
C GLU A 21 0.41 14.29 -0.22
N ILE A 22 1.06 14.38 0.94
CA ILE A 22 1.09 13.28 1.91
C ILE A 22 -0.27 13.16 2.60
N VAL A 23 -0.91 14.27 2.94
CA VAL A 23 -2.27 14.24 3.52
C VAL A 23 -3.26 13.61 2.54
N ARG A 24 -3.12 13.91 1.24
CA ARG A 24 -3.91 13.28 0.18
C ARG A 24 -3.60 11.79 0.01
N HIS A 25 -2.32 11.41 0.09
CA HIS A 25 -1.87 10.01 0.12
C HIS A 25 -2.53 9.23 1.26
N GLU A 26 -2.50 9.75 2.49
CA GLU A 26 -3.14 9.12 3.65
C GLU A 26 -4.66 8.97 3.46
N ALA A 27 -5.31 9.97 2.85
CA ALA A 27 -6.73 9.89 2.53
C ALA A 27 -7.03 8.78 1.51
N GLY A 28 -6.21 8.65 0.46
CA GLY A 28 -6.31 7.57 -0.53
C GLY A 28 -6.09 6.18 0.08
N GLU A 29 -5.09 6.04 0.96
CA GLU A 29 -4.84 4.78 1.67
C GLU A 29 -5.98 4.41 2.61
N ALA A 30 -6.52 5.40 3.34
CA ALA A 30 -7.69 5.20 4.19
C ALA A 30 -8.91 4.74 3.38
N LEU A 31 -9.17 5.35 2.22
CA LEU A 31 -10.25 4.93 1.31
C LEU A 31 -10.09 3.49 0.83
N GLY A 32 -8.86 3.05 0.55
CA GLY A 32 -8.55 1.66 0.18
C GLY A 32 -8.84 0.60 1.25
N ASN A 33 -9.22 1.00 2.48
CA ASN A 33 -9.64 0.10 3.55
C ASN A 33 -11.16 -0.09 3.67
N PHE A 34 -11.96 0.68 2.94
CA PHE A 34 -13.41 0.53 2.92
C PHE A 34 -13.86 -0.59 1.96
N PHE A 35 -15.11 -1.01 2.10
CA PHE A 35 -15.73 -1.90 1.12
C PHE A 35 -15.99 -1.16 -0.19
N TYR A 36 -16.23 -1.91 -1.26
CA TYR A 36 -16.57 -1.34 -2.56
C TYR A 36 -17.79 -0.42 -2.46
N ARG A 37 -17.63 0.82 -2.92
CA ARG A 37 -18.66 1.86 -3.05
C ARG A 37 -18.32 2.70 -4.28
N ASP A 38 -19.31 3.03 -5.09
CA ASP A 38 -19.08 3.64 -6.41
C ASP A 38 -18.32 4.97 -6.30
N ASP A 39 -18.70 5.84 -5.39
CA ASP A 39 -18.04 7.13 -5.17
C ASP A 39 -16.60 7.03 -4.62
N ILE A 40 -16.27 5.99 -3.84
CA ILE A 40 -14.88 5.71 -3.44
C ILE A 40 -14.08 5.32 -4.67
N VAL A 41 -14.62 4.41 -5.48
CA VAL A 41 -13.95 3.94 -6.70
C VAL A 41 -13.75 5.09 -7.68
N ASP A 42 -14.79 5.90 -7.91
CA ASP A 42 -14.72 7.07 -8.78
C ASP A 42 -13.66 8.06 -8.30
N ALA A 43 -13.64 8.38 -6.99
CA ALA A 43 -12.66 9.29 -6.41
C ALA A 43 -11.22 8.78 -6.58
N LEU A 44 -10.99 7.48 -6.35
CA LEU A 44 -9.67 6.86 -6.53
C LEU A 44 -9.28 6.82 -8.01
N GLU A 45 -10.19 6.47 -8.93
CA GLU A 45 -9.93 6.42 -10.37
C GLU A 45 -9.58 7.79 -10.96
N ILE A 46 -10.26 8.86 -10.51
CA ILE A 46 -9.92 10.24 -10.88
C ILE A 46 -8.51 10.58 -10.42
N ASN A 47 -8.16 10.24 -9.18
CA ASN A 47 -6.87 10.57 -8.58
C ASN A 47 -5.71 9.67 -9.03
N CYS A 48 -5.97 8.53 -9.69
CA CYS A 48 -4.98 7.77 -10.46
C CYS A 48 -4.40 8.53 -11.67
N ARG A 49 -4.90 9.73 -11.98
CA ARG A 49 -4.34 10.63 -13.00
C ARG A 49 -3.69 11.87 -12.39
N CYS A 50 -3.46 11.87 -11.08
CA CYS A 50 -2.84 12.99 -10.40
C CYS A 50 -1.40 13.18 -10.91
N ARG A 51 -0.95 14.44 -11.03
CA ARG A 51 0.46 14.73 -11.37
C ARG A 51 1.43 14.48 -10.20
N CYS A 52 0.91 14.13 -9.03
CA CYS A 52 1.67 13.78 -7.84
C CYS A 52 1.74 12.26 -7.73
N ILE A 53 2.95 11.71 -7.94
CA ILE A 53 3.22 10.28 -7.96
C ILE A 53 2.75 9.57 -6.67
N PRO A 54 3.05 10.08 -5.44
CA PRO A 54 2.54 9.48 -4.21
C PRO A 54 1.03 9.27 -4.20
N VAL A 55 0.26 10.25 -4.69
CA VAL A 55 -1.21 10.15 -4.72
C VAL A 55 -1.67 9.19 -5.80
N GLU A 56 -1.11 9.29 -7.01
CA GLU A 56 -1.43 8.39 -8.13
C GLU A 56 -1.22 6.92 -7.75
N GLU A 57 -0.02 6.58 -7.27
CA GLU A 57 0.35 5.21 -6.91
C GLU A 57 -0.51 4.67 -5.77
N THR A 58 -0.86 5.51 -4.81
CA THR A 58 -1.69 5.12 -3.66
C THR A 58 -3.12 4.83 -4.07
N CYS A 59 -3.70 5.68 -4.92
CA CYS A 59 -5.02 5.44 -5.48
C CYS A 59 -5.05 4.15 -6.31
N TYR A 60 -3.99 3.89 -7.08
CA TYR A 60 -3.85 2.64 -7.82
C TYR A 60 -3.82 1.43 -6.87
N LEU A 61 -3.00 1.45 -5.82
CA LEU A 61 -2.92 0.37 -4.85
C LEU A 61 -4.25 0.16 -4.11
N ALA A 62 -4.91 1.24 -3.68
CA ALA A 62 -6.21 1.22 -3.03
C ALA A 62 -7.29 0.56 -3.92
N LEU A 63 -7.34 0.89 -5.21
CA LEU A 63 -8.25 0.25 -6.17
C LEU A 63 -7.98 -1.25 -6.32
N GLN A 64 -6.71 -1.66 -6.42
CA GLN A 64 -6.36 -3.08 -6.50
C GLN A 64 -6.77 -3.82 -5.22
N LYS A 65 -6.55 -3.21 -4.05
CA LYS A 65 -6.93 -3.77 -2.76
C LYS A 65 -8.44 -3.95 -2.62
N ILE A 66 -9.24 -2.94 -3.00
CA ILE A 66 -10.71 -3.02 -2.98
C ILE A 66 -11.21 -4.19 -3.84
N LYS A 67 -10.61 -4.42 -5.02
CA LYS A 67 -10.98 -5.52 -5.92
C LYS A 67 -10.78 -6.91 -5.30
N MET A 68 -9.82 -7.06 -4.39
CA MET A 68 -9.55 -8.32 -3.71
C MET A 68 -10.59 -8.65 -2.62
N LYS A 69 -11.43 -7.68 -2.21
CA LYS A 69 -12.50 -7.86 -1.22
C LYS A 69 -12.05 -8.51 0.09
N SER A 70 -10.79 -8.28 0.48
CA SER A 70 -10.19 -8.86 1.67
C SER A 70 -10.03 -7.82 2.77
N ASN A 71 -10.32 -8.24 4.00
CA ASN A 71 -10.08 -7.45 5.22
C ASN A 71 -8.82 -7.90 5.95
N TYR A 72 -7.85 -8.44 5.20
CA TYR A 72 -6.61 -8.96 5.76
C TYR A 72 -5.96 -7.95 6.70
N VAL A 73 -5.61 -8.44 7.88
CA VAL A 73 -4.78 -7.75 8.86
C VAL A 73 -3.54 -8.61 9.00
N SER A 74 -2.37 -7.99 8.89
CA SER A 74 -1.12 -8.72 8.99
C SER A 74 -0.87 -9.25 10.41
N PRO A 75 0.10 -10.16 10.60
CA PRO A 75 0.53 -10.60 11.93
C PRO A 75 1.00 -9.46 12.85
N PHE A 76 1.25 -8.27 12.29
CA PHE A 76 1.68 -7.06 12.98
C PHE A 76 0.53 -6.06 13.24
N ASP A 77 -0.73 -6.51 13.14
CA ASP A 77 -1.95 -5.70 13.31
C ASP A 77 -2.02 -4.47 12.37
N SER A 78 -1.38 -4.59 11.20
CA SER A 78 -1.32 -3.52 10.20
C SER A 78 -2.23 -3.85 9.00
N ARG A 79 -2.83 -2.80 8.42
CA ARG A 79 -3.56 -2.89 7.15
C ARG A 79 -2.77 -2.18 6.06
N GLY A 80 -1.92 -2.95 5.37
CA GLY A 80 -1.12 -2.40 4.28
C GLY A 80 -1.93 -2.11 3.00
N PRO A 81 -1.35 -1.36 2.05
CA PRO A 81 -1.95 -1.07 0.74
C PRO A 81 -2.13 -2.28 -0.18
N ALA A 82 -1.53 -3.43 0.12
CA ALA A 82 -1.71 -4.66 -0.64
C ALA A 82 -1.75 -5.89 0.28
N LEU A 83 -2.38 -6.95 -0.22
CA LEU A 83 -2.34 -8.27 0.42
C LEU A 83 -0.98 -8.93 0.19
N PRO A 84 -0.45 -9.72 1.14
CA PRO A 84 0.75 -10.50 0.88
C PRO A 84 0.53 -11.46 -0.29
N LEU A 85 1.59 -11.70 -1.06
CA LEU A 85 1.58 -12.68 -2.13
C LEU A 85 1.31 -14.07 -1.56
N GLU A 86 0.37 -14.81 -2.16
CA GLU A 86 0.20 -16.24 -1.88
C GLU A 86 1.33 -17.02 -2.59
N CYS A 87 2.50 -17.10 -1.94
CA CYS A 87 3.66 -17.81 -2.45
C CYS A 87 4.20 -18.76 -1.37
N MET A 88 4.80 -19.88 -1.78
CA MET A 88 5.53 -20.78 -0.87
C MET A 88 7.05 -20.60 -0.97
N ASN A 89 7.55 -19.73 -1.85
CA ASN A 89 8.98 -19.62 -2.16
C ASN A 89 9.51 -18.18 -1.96
N LEU A 90 10.52 -18.04 -1.11
CA LEU A 90 11.22 -16.78 -0.84
C LEU A 90 11.95 -16.24 -2.08
N ASP A 91 12.56 -17.10 -2.90
CA ASP A 91 13.31 -16.67 -4.08
C ASP A 91 12.41 -16.04 -5.14
N GLU A 92 11.20 -16.59 -5.29
CA GLU A 92 10.21 -16.04 -6.22
C GLU A 92 9.69 -14.68 -5.74
N ALA A 93 9.39 -14.54 -4.44
CA ALA A 93 9.00 -13.26 -3.85
C ALA A 93 10.11 -12.21 -4.00
N LYS A 94 11.38 -12.58 -3.75
CA LYS A 94 12.54 -11.72 -4.00
C LYS A 94 12.62 -11.26 -5.46
N ARG A 95 12.48 -12.20 -6.40
CA ARG A 95 12.52 -11.91 -7.84
C ARG A 95 11.43 -10.92 -8.25
N ILE A 96 10.21 -11.11 -7.74
CA ILE A 96 9.08 -10.19 -7.99
C ILE A 96 9.35 -8.81 -7.37
N PHE A 97 9.77 -8.75 -6.10
CA PHE A 97 10.02 -7.51 -5.38
C PHE A 97 11.06 -6.61 -6.06
N LEU A 98 12.15 -7.21 -6.54
CA LEU A 98 13.27 -6.52 -7.18
C LEU A 98 13.07 -6.27 -8.69
N ASN A 99 11.99 -6.75 -9.30
CA ASN A 99 11.73 -6.58 -10.73
C ASN A 99 11.06 -5.22 -11.01
N ASP A 100 11.83 -4.27 -11.55
CA ASP A 100 11.36 -2.92 -11.91
C ASP A 100 10.32 -2.90 -13.05
N LYS A 101 10.23 -3.99 -13.83
CA LYS A 101 9.22 -4.17 -14.89
C LYS A 101 7.92 -4.80 -14.41
N GLU A 102 7.87 -5.27 -13.16
CA GLU A 102 6.66 -5.84 -12.58
C GLU A 102 5.72 -4.74 -12.10
N CYS A 103 4.41 -5.00 -12.11
CA CYS A 103 3.44 -3.99 -11.66
C CYS A 103 3.60 -3.67 -10.17
N LEU A 104 3.35 -2.40 -9.82
CA LEU A 104 3.53 -1.87 -8.46
C LEU A 104 2.80 -2.72 -7.41
N TYR A 105 1.53 -3.08 -7.67
CA TYR A 105 0.73 -3.84 -6.73
C TYR A 105 1.39 -5.19 -6.40
N LYS A 106 1.83 -5.94 -7.41
CA LYS A 106 2.45 -7.25 -7.22
C LYS A 106 3.81 -7.17 -6.52
N ARG A 107 4.57 -6.09 -6.75
CA ARG A 107 5.79 -5.80 -5.98
C ARG A 107 5.47 -5.55 -4.51
N TYR A 108 4.41 -4.80 -4.20
CA TYR A 108 3.91 -4.62 -2.83
C TYR A 108 3.43 -5.93 -2.20
N GLN A 109 2.75 -6.80 -2.96
CA GLN A 109 2.35 -8.12 -2.46
C GLN A 109 3.58 -8.96 -2.07
N ALA A 110 4.61 -8.97 -2.90
CA ALA A 110 5.86 -9.67 -2.60
C ALA A 110 6.58 -9.07 -1.39
N MET A 111 6.62 -7.74 -1.28
CA MET A 111 7.17 -7.05 -0.11
C MET A 111 6.44 -7.44 1.18
N PHE A 112 5.09 -7.48 1.17
CA PHE A 112 4.32 -7.86 2.34
C PHE A 112 4.45 -9.34 2.69
N TYR A 113 4.54 -10.22 1.69
CA TYR A 113 4.88 -11.62 1.93
C TYR A 113 6.25 -11.77 2.61
N LEU A 114 7.28 -11.08 2.11
CA LEU A 114 8.62 -11.09 2.70
C LEU A 114 8.64 -10.54 4.12
N ARG A 115 7.90 -9.46 4.39
CA ARG A 115 7.71 -8.88 5.73
C ARG A 115 7.03 -9.87 6.67
N ASP A 116 5.97 -10.53 6.22
CA ASP A 116 5.19 -11.44 7.05
C ASP A 116 5.92 -12.77 7.30
N ALA A 117 6.86 -13.12 6.43
CA ALA A 117 7.80 -14.24 6.59
C ALA A 117 9.07 -13.88 7.40
N ALA A 118 9.07 -12.78 8.17
CA ALA A 118 10.25 -12.26 8.88
C ALA A 118 10.88 -13.19 9.94
N GLU A 119 10.34 -14.38 10.19
CA GLU A 119 10.99 -15.41 11.02
C GLU A 119 12.25 -15.98 10.35
N TYR A 120 12.39 -15.88 9.03
CA TYR A 120 13.58 -16.35 8.32
C TYR A 120 14.65 -15.25 8.24
N THR A 121 15.86 -15.50 8.73
CA THR A 121 16.99 -14.54 8.68
C THR A 121 17.26 -13.97 7.28
N ASN A 122 16.98 -14.74 6.24
CA ASN A 122 17.24 -14.36 4.84
C ASN A 122 16.27 -13.29 4.30
N THR A 123 15.09 -13.09 4.91
CA THR A 123 14.11 -12.08 4.41
C THR A 123 14.54 -10.66 4.73
N ILE A 124 15.22 -10.45 5.86
CA ILE A 124 15.74 -9.15 6.27
C ILE A 124 16.72 -8.63 5.21
N ASP A 125 17.67 -9.46 4.78
CA ASP A 125 18.66 -9.08 3.77
C ASP A 125 18.03 -8.77 2.40
N ILE A 126 16.89 -9.39 2.08
CA ILE A 126 16.16 -9.14 0.84
C ILE A 126 15.46 -7.78 0.86
N LEU A 127 14.81 -7.43 1.98
CA LEU A 127 14.07 -6.17 2.12
C LEU A 127 15.02 -4.97 2.23
N GLY A 128 16.22 -5.19 2.74
CA GLY A 128 17.30 -4.22 2.73
C GLY A 128 18.46 -4.73 3.58
N PRO A 129 19.70 -4.75 3.05
CA PRO A 129 20.84 -5.15 3.86
C PRO A 129 20.90 -4.26 5.11
N ARG A 130 21.18 -4.86 6.28
CA ARG A 130 21.38 -4.08 7.51
C ARG A 130 22.47 -3.05 7.26
N SER A 131 22.09 -1.81 7.02
CA SER A 131 23.06 -0.73 6.98
C SER A 131 23.59 -0.58 8.41
N SER A 132 24.88 -0.79 8.61
CA SER A 132 25.62 -0.44 9.82
C SER A 132 25.72 1.08 10.02
N ARG A 133 24.70 1.84 9.61
CA ARG A 133 24.60 3.27 9.90
C ARG A 133 24.04 3.39 11.31
N GLN A 134 24.92 3.77 12.23
CA GLN A 134 24.54 4.53 13.42
C GLN A 134 23.53 5.59 12.99
N ILE A 135 22.27 5.39 13.35
CA ILE A 135 21.30 6.48 13.42
C ILE A 135 21.93 7.44 14.42
N CYS A 136 22.33 8.63 13.96
CA CYS A 136 22.69 9.71 14.88
C CYS A 136 21.51 9.87 15.84
N ALA A 137 21.75 9.55 17.10
CA ALA A 137 20.85 9.90 18.18
C ALA A 137 20.58 11.40 18.09
N VAL A 138 19.29 11.75 18.05
CA VAL A 138 18.83 13.12 18.27
C VAL A 138 19.10 13.48 19.72
#